data_AF-A0A6G3WMG7-F1
#
_entry.id   AF-A0A6G3WMG7-F1
#
_cell.length_a   1.000
_cell.length_b   1.000
_cell.length_c   1.000
_cell.angle_alpha   90.00
_cell.angle_beta   90.00
_cell.angle_gamma   90.00
#
_symmetry.space_group_name_H-M   'P 1'
#
loop_
_entity.id
_entity.type
_entity.pdbx_description
1 polymer ?
#
loop_
_entity_poly.entity_id
_entity_poly.type
_entity_poly.pdbx_seq_one_letter_code
_entity_poly.pdbx_strand_id
1 'polypeptide(L)' 'SEFVGLARSIAADRAQWAGIVQYDSASRWYHRLHQGPGYEVWLLSWVPGQGSGRHDHGLSAGVLTVLEGE' A
#
# COMPACT_ATOMS: atom_id res chain seq x y z
N SER A 1 8.36 15.12 -3.21
CA SER A 1 8.10 14.73 -4.60
C SER A 1 6.60 14.55 -4.79
N GLU A 2 6.12 14.57 -6.04
CA GLU A 2 4.70 14.38 -6.40
C GLU A 2 4.08 13.13 -5.76
N PHE A 3 4.74 11.97 -5.87
CA PHE A 3 4.23 10.72 -5.30
C PHE A 3 4.17 10.67 -3.77
N VAL A 4 5.02 11.44 -3.07
CA VAL A 4 4.89 11.60 -1.61
C VAL A 4 3.63 12.41 -1.26
N GLY A 5 3.30 13.42 -2.05
CA GLY A 5 2.05 14.17 -1.92
C GLY A 5 0.83 13.28 -2.16
N LEU A 6 0.86 12.48 -3.22
CA LEU A 6 -0.20 11.51 -3.55
C LEU A 6 -0.41 10.47 -2.44
N ALA A 7 0.68 9.87 -1.92
CA ALA A 7 0.59 8.89 -0.85
C ALA A 7 -0.06 9.50 0.41
N ARG A 8 0.32 10.74 0.76
CA ARG A 8 -0.26 11.47 1.90
C ARG A 8 -1.74 11.81 1.69
N SER A 9 -2.15 12.23 0.50
CA SER A 9 -3.55 12.57 0.24
C SER A 9 -4.45 11.33 0.30
N ILE A 10 -4.01 10.20 -0.24
CA ILE A 10 -4.72 8.92 -0.15
C ILE A 10 -4.79 8.45 1.31
N ALA A 11 -3.68 8.54 2.06
CA ALA A 11 -3.67 8.16 3.47
C ALA A 11 -4.66 8.98 4.31
N ALA A 12 -4.79 10.28 4.03
CA ALA A 12 -5.72 11.16 4.73
C ALA A 12 -7.20 10.91 4.38
N ASP A 13 -7.50 10.36 3.20
CA ASP A 13 -8.88 10.06 2.77
C ASP A 13 -9.28 8.62 3.12
N ARG A 14 -9.62 8.41 4.39
CA ARG A 14 -10.00 7.09 4.93
C ARG A 14 -11.20 6.46 4.20
N ALA A 15 -12.09 7.26 3.63
CA ALA A 15 -13.27 6.75 2.92
C ALA A 15 -12.90 5.99 1.65
N GLN A 16 -11.77 6.30 1.02
CA GLN A 16 -11.30 5.62 -0.19
C GLN A 16 -10.83 4.19 0.07
N TRP A 17 -10.33 3.88 1.27
CA TRP A 17 -9.63 2.62 1.50
C TRP A 17 -10.11 1.81 2.71
N ALA A 18 -10.67 2.42 3.76
CA ALA A 18 -10.96 1.66 4.98
C ALA A 18 -12.00 0.55 4.78
N GLY A 19 -12.99 0.77 3.91
CA GLY A 19 -14.04 -0.22 3.64
C GLY A 19 -13.59 -1.45 2.85
N ILE A 20 -12.38 -1.43 2.29
CA ILE A 20 -11.85 -2.53 1.46
C ILE A 20 -10.69 -3.27 2.13
N VAL A 21 -10.16 -2.78 3.27
CA VAL A 21 -9.09 -3.47 4.00
C VAL A 21 -9.61 -4.80 4.53
N GLN A 22 -8.85 -5.86 4.30
CA GLN A 22 -9.09 -7.18 4.88
C GLN A 22 -7.80 -7.70 5.51
N TYR A 23 -7.93 -8.64 6.43
CA TYR A 23 -6.80 -9.31 7.06
C TYR A 23 -6.93 -10.81 6.83
N ASP A 24 -5.89 -11.43 6.28
CA ASP A 24 -5.81 -12.87 6.06
C ASP A 24 -4.50 -13.39 6.68
N SER A 25 -4.60 -14.40 7.54
CA SER A 25 -3.42 -15.02 8.14
C SER A 25 -2.74 -16.04 7.22
N ALA A 26 -3.46 -16.61 6.25
CA ALA A 26 -2.92 -17.61 5.34
C ALA A 26 -2.06 -16.99 4.22
N SER A 27 -2.39 -15.77 3.79
CA SER A 27 -1.66 -15.06 2.74
C SER A 27 -1.62 -13.56 3.00
N ARG A 28 -0.59 -12.88 2.46
CA ARG A 28 -0.54 -11.40 2.51
C ARG A 28 -1.65 -10.86 1.62
N TRP A 29 -2.53 -10.06 2.19
CA TRP A 29 -3.59 -9.39 1.45
C TRP A 29 -3.09 -8.11 0.78
N TYR A 30 -3.54 -7.88 -0.45
CA TYR A 30 -3.28 -6.65 -1.19
C TYR A 30 -4.38 -6.34 -2.19
N HIS A 31 -4.58 -5.06 -2.47
CA HIS A 31 -5.58 -4.57 -3.42
C HIS A 31 -5.05 -3.34 -4.17
N ARG A 32 -5.23 -3.30 -5.50
CA ARG A 32 -4.86 -2.12 -6.29
C ARG A 32 -5.93 -1.05 -6.13
N LEU A 33 -5.58 0.08 -5.55
CA LEU A 33 -6.50 1.19 -5.32
C LEU A 33 -6.62 2.10 -6.54
N HIS A 34 -5.50 2.39 -7.21
CA HIS A 34 -5.46 3.27 -8.38
C HIS A 34 -4.38 2.84 -9.37
N GLN A 35 -4.59 3.21 -10.64
CA GLN A 35 -3.61 3.07 -11.71
C GLN A 35 -3.62 4.36 -12.53
N GLY A 36 -2.45 4.94 -12.75
CA GLY A 36 -2.26 6.09 -13.64
C GLY A 36 -1.17 5.83 -14.68
N PRO A 37 -0.85 6.83 -15.52
CA PRO A 37 0.23 6.70 -16.51
C PRO A 37 1.58 6.48 -15.81
N GLY A 38 2.10 5.25 -15.89
CA GLY A 38 3.41 4.90 -15.35
C GLY A 38 3.48 4.66 -13.85
N TYR A 39 2.34 4.55 -13.14
CA TYR A 39 2.33 4.23 -11.71
C TYR A 39 1.08 3.45 -11.28
N GLU A 40 1.19 2.75 -10.16
CA GLU A 40 0.08 2.09 -9.47
C GLU A 40 0.14 2.43 -7.97
N VAL A 41 -1.04 2.43 -7.34
CA VAL A 41 -1.18 2.55 -5.89
C VAL A 41 -1.81 1.27 -5.36
N TRP A 42 -1.16 0.67 -4.37
CA TRP A 42 -1.59 -0.59 -3.76
C TRP A 42 -1.83 -0.40 -2.25
N LEU A 43 -2.91 -1.00 -1.76
CA LEU A 43 -3.17 -1.23 -0.34
C LEU A 43 -2.65 -2.61 0.03
N LEU A 44 -1.94 -2.68 1.14
CA LEU A 44 -1.41 -3.93 1.68
C LEU A 44 -1.77 -3.97 3.17
N SER A 45 -2.10 -5.14 3.67
CA SER A 45 -2.27 -5.40 5.09
C SER A 45 -1.45 -6.62 5.50
N TRP A 46 -1.07 -6.63 6.77
CA TRP A 46 -0.29 -7.69 7.37
C TRP A 46 -0.88 -8.02 8.73
N VAL A 47 -0.92 -9.31 9.05
CA VAL A 47 -1.09 -9.76 10.44
C VAL A 47 0.29 -10.01 11.07
N PRO A 48 0.40 -10.07 12.41
CA PRO A 48 1.67 -10.33 13.07
C PRO A 48 2.39 -11.56 12.51
N GLY A 49 3.69 -11.42 12.25
CA GLY A 49 4.54 -12.48 11.68
C GLY A 49 4.57 -12.54 10.15
N GLN A 50 3.71 -11.80 9.44
CA GLN A 50 3.81 -11.65 7.99
C GLN A 50 4.84 -10.59 7.59
N GLY A 51 5.36 -10.72 6.37
CA GLY A 51 6.27 -9.76 5.77
C GLY A 51 6.42 -10.02 4.26
N SER A 52 7.21 -9.21 3.58
CA SER A 52 7.47 -9.36 2.14
C SER A 52 8.70 -10.22 1.81
N GLY A 53 9.55 -10.50 2.81
CA GLY A 53 10.93 -10.90 2.55
C GLY A 53 11.74 -9.80 1.86
N ARG A 54 13.03 -10.08 1.63
CA ARG A 54 13.95 -9.15 0.97
C ARG A 54 13.74 -9.17 -0.55
N HIS A 55 13.56 -8.00 -1.16
CA HIS A 55 13.38 -7.83 -2.59
C HIS A 55 13.81 -6.41 -3.01
N ASP A 56 13.99 -6.18 -4.31
CA ASP A 56 14.15 -4.86 -4.90
C ASP A 56 12.90 -4.45 -5.69
N HIS A 57 12.92 -3.26 -6.29
CA HIS A 57 11.83 -2.74 -7.12
C HIS A 57 12.18 -2.71 -8.63
N GLY A 58 13.23 -3.43 -9.03
CA GLY A 58 13.77 -3.39 -10.39
C GLY A 58 14.09 -1.97 -10.85
N LEU A 59 13.47 -1.54 -11.96
CA LEU A 59 13.64 -0.20 -12.54
C LEU A 59 12.68 0.85 -11.96
N SER A 60 11.79 0.45 -11.04
CA SER A 60 10.78 1.33 -10.45
C SER A 60 11.26 1.94 -9.15
N ALA A 61 10.75 3.14 -8.83
CA ALA A 61 10.86 3.74 -7.51
C ALA A 61 9.60 3.46 -6.69
N GLY A 62 9.73 3.37 -5.37
CA GLY A 62 8.63 3.15 -4.44
C GLY A 62 8.49 4.28 -3.42
N VAL A 63 7.25 4.66 -3.12
CA VAL A 63 6.90 5.50 -1.96
C VAL A 63 5.91 4.71 -1.13
N LEU A 64 6.13 4.67 0.18
CA LEU A 64 5.26 3.97 1.12
C LEU A 64 4.84 4.93 2.23
N THR A 65 3.64 4.73 2.76
CA THR A 65 3.16 5.37 3.98
C THR A 65 2.38 4.33 4.78
N VAL A 66 2.55 4.33 6.10
CA VAL A 66 1.77 3.48 7.00
C VAL A 66 0.41 4.15 7.21
N LEU A 67 -0.66 3.37 7.06
CA LEU A 67 -2.02 3.82 7.33
C LEU A 67 -2.45 3.52 8.78
N GLU A 68 -2.00 2.38 9.31
CA GLU A 68 -2.27 1.89 10.66
C GLU A 68 -1.21 0.85 11.05
N GLY A 69 -0.78 0.82 12.32
CA GLY A 69 0.30 -0.04 12.82
C GLY A 69 1.66 0.65 12.89
N GLU A 70 2.73 -0.15 12.96
CA GLU A 70 4.13 0.28 13.07
C GLU A 70 5.08 -0.51 12.16
#